data_AF-A0A367CCI7-F1
#
_entry.id   AF-A0A367CCI7-F1
#
_cell.length_a   1.000
_cell.length_b   1.000
_cell.length_c   1.000
_cell.angle_alpha   90.00
_cell.angle_beta   90.00
_cell.angle_gamma   90.00
#
_symmetry.space_group_name_H-M   'P 1'
#
loop_
_entity.id
_entity.type
_entity.pdbx_description
1 polymer ?
#
loop_
_entity_poly.entity_id
_entity_poly.type
_entity_poly.pdbx_seq_one_letter_code
_entity_poly.pdbx_strand_id
1 'polypeptide(L)'
;MFSLSSLQSKVNQLYKATASQTLKAMQGLYEAKLLSYPRTDTPFITENEFAYLKANFGKYSGFLGLDLEMVQTEPRKRYVDGSKVQEHHAIIPTKQVPNESALAKMDDLQRKIYALVVKTTVAMFLPDYLYEETKIQTKVADLLFQSIGKTPKQEGWKILFKQQNKEEKEDVQTLPLENMPRLTLRVPKKKHNHRKLLQRVHY
;
A
#
# COMPACT_ATOMS: atom_id res chain seq x y z
N MET A 1 5.28 -6.17 2.74
CA MET A 1 5.55 -6.20 4.19
C MET A 1 6.85 -5.46 4.45
N PHE A 2 7.26 -5.29 5.70
CA PHE A 2 8.41 -4.43 6.04
C PHE A 2 9.62 -5.22 6.53
N SER A 3 10.78 -4.90 5.96
CA SER A 3 12.07 -4.95 6.66
C SER A 3 12.23 -3.73 7.58
N LEU A 4 13.25 -3.71 8.45
CA LEU A 4 13.56 -2.53 9.26
C LEU A 4 13.83 -1.30 8.39
N SER A 5 14.65 -1.44 7.36
CA SER A 5 15.04 -0.33 6.48
C SER A 5 13.83 0.24 5.72
N SER A 6 12.99 -0.61 5.15
CA SER A 6 11.78 -0.18 4.44
C SER A 6 10.74 0.45 5.38
N LEU A 7 10.60 -0.05 6.62
CA LEU A 7 9.76 0.59 7.62
C LEU A 7 10.29 1.96 8.01
N GLN A 8 11.59 2.10 8.26
CA GLN A 8 12.23 3.38 8.59
C GLN A 8 12.04 4.41 7.48
N SER A 9 12.24 4.02 6.22
CA SER A 9 11.96 4.90 5.08
C SER A 9 10.49 5.31 5.02
N LYS A 10 9.55 4.36 5.22
CA LYS A 10 8.12 4.67 5.14
C LYS A 10 7.64 5.56 6.29
N VAL A 11 8.11 5.29 7.50
CA VAL A 11 7.84 6.08 8.70
C VAL A 11 8.42 7.48 8.59
N ASN A 12 9.62 7.62 8.01
CA ASN A 12 10.19 8.93 7.74
C ASN A 12 9.35 9.70 6.72
N GLN A 13 8.93 9.07 5.62
CA GLN A 13 8.08 9.70 4.61
C GLN A 13 6.79 10.24 5.24
N LEU A 14 6.07 9.40 5.98
CA LEU A 14 4.74 9.69 6.52
C LEU A 14 4.75 10.57 7.77
N TYR A 15 5.71 10.36 8.68
CA TYR A 15 5.67 10.91 10.04
C TYR A 15 6.91 11.73 10.40
N LYS A 16 7.85 11.91 9.46
CA LYS A 16 9.10 12.66 9.63
C LYS A 16 9.98 12.19 10.79
N ALA A 17 9.77 10.95 11.26
CA ALA A 17 10.61 10.35 12.30
C ALA A 17 11.92 9.83 11.73
N THR A 18 12.98 9.91 12.52
CA THR A 18 14.31 9.40 12.17
C THR A 18 14.36 7.87 12.26
N ALA A 19 15.39 7.27 11.65
CA ALA A 19 15.64 5.83 11.75
C ALA A 19 15.79 5.35 13.21
N SER A 20 16.47 6.14 14.06
CA SER A 20 16.68 5.84 15.48
C SER A 20 15.37 5.91 16.28
N GLN A 21 14.55 6.94 16.07
CA GLN A 21 13.22 7.04 16.70
C GLN A 21 12.32 5.87 16.30
N THR A 22 12.33 5.50 15.00
CA THR A 22 11.57 4.36 14.49
C THR A 22 12.02 3.05 15.14
N LEU A 23 13.33 2.81 15.26
CA LEU A 23 13.87 1.61 15.89
C LEU A 23 13.49 1.54 17.37
N LYS A 24 13.58 2.66 18.10
CA LYS A 24 13.17 2.73 19.51
C LYS A 24 11.68 2.40 19.69
N ALA A 25 10.81 3.00 18.86
CA ALA A 25 9.37 2.72 18.91
C ALA A 25 9.07 1.24 18.58
N MET A 26 9.71 0.70 17.54
CA MET A 26 9.61 -0.71 17.17
C MET A 26 10.07 -1.66 18.27
N GLN A 27 11.17 -1.34 18.95
CA GLN A 27 11.68 -2.12 20.08
C GLN A 27 10.63 -2.20 21.21
N GLY A 28 10.00 -1.08 21.56
CA GLY A 28 8.93 -1.09 22.56
C GLY A 28 7.68 -1.88 22.14
N LEU A 29 7.32 -1.86 20.85
CA LEU A 29 6.22 -2.69 20.32
C LEU A 29 6.54 -4.19 20.35
N TYR A 30 7.81 -4.56 20.12
CA TYR A 30 8.30 -5.92 20.22
C TYR A 30 8.33 -6.41 21.68
N GLU A 31 8.83 -5.61 22.61
CA GLU A 31 8.85 -5.92 24.05
C GLU A 31 7.43 -6.05 24.63
N ALA A 32 6.49 -5.25 24.12
CA ALA A 32 5.06 -5.39 24.41
C ALA A 32 4.39 -6.60 23.71
N LYS A 33 5.15 -7.38 22.92
CA LYS A 33 4.71 -8.57 22.16
C LYS A 33 3.63 -8.28 21.11
N LEU A 34 3.58 -7.06 20.58
CA LEU A 34 2.57 -6.64 19.60
C LEU A 34 3.03 -6.81 18.17
N LEU A 35 4.32 -6.60 17.91
CA LEU A 35 4.97 -6.86 16.63
C LEU A 35 6.08 -7.89 16.78
N SER A 36 6.42 -8.55 15.66
CA SER A 36 7.57 -9.45 15.59
C SER A 36 8.91 -8.70 15.66
N TYR A 37 10.00 -9.47 15.67
CA TYR A 37 11.35 -8.97 15.86
C TYR A 37 11.69 -7.80 14.91
N PRO A 38 12.20 -6.66 15.44
CA PRO A 38 12.28 -5.42 14.68
C PRO A 38 13.52 -5.32 13.79
N ARG A 39 14.51 -6.21 13.92
CA ARG A 39 15.78 -6.15 13.16
C ARG A 39 15.85 -7.26 12.11
N THR A 40 14.93 -7.19 11.17
CA THR A 40 14.92 -8.03 9.95
C THR A 40 15.32 -7.19 8.74
N ASP A 41 16.07 -7.80 7.83
CA ASP A 41 16.52 -7.22 6.57
C ASP A 41 15.58 -7.57 5.40
N THR A 42 14.67 -8.53 5.59
CA THR A 42 13.78 -9.03 4.54
C THR A 42 12.34 -8.52 4.70
N PRO A 43 11.66 -8.13 3.60
CA PRO A 43 10.23 -7.87 3.60
C PRO A 43 9.39 -9.13 3.31
N PHE A 44 9.99 -10.33 3.32
CA PHE A 44 9.30 -11.59 3.04
C PHE A 44 8.93 -12.36 4.31
N ILE A 45 7.89 -13.17 4.21
CA ILE A 45 7.47 -14.14 5.24
C ILE A 45 7.47 -15.56 4.66
N THR A 46 7.41 -16.58 5.51
CA THR A 46 7.23 -17.96 5.07
C THR A 46 5.74 -18.33 5.03
N GLU A 47 5.43 -19.53 4.55
CA GLU A 47 4.06 -20.06 4.55
C GLU A 47 3.49 -20.20 5.98
N ASN A 48 4.34 -20.44 6.98
CA ASN A 48 3.91 -20.55 8.38
C ASN A 48 3.37 -19.22 8.91
N GLU A 49 4.09 -18.12 8.69
CA GLU A 49 3.58 -16.80 9.07
C GLU A 49 2.37 -16.41 8.24
N PHE A 50 2.29 -16.80 6.96
CA PHE A 50 1.09 -16.55 6.16
C PHE A 50 -0.15 -17.23 6.79
N ALA A 51 -0.05 -18.52 7.13
CA ALA A 51 -1.12 -19.26 7.80
C ALA A 51 -1.49 -18.65 9.15
N TYR A 52 -0.48 -18.23 9.93
CA TYR A 52 -0.67 -17.54 11.20
C TYR A 52 -1.44 -16.22 11.05
N LEU A 53 -1.06 -15.39 10.08
CA LEU A 53 -1.71 -14.11 9.82
C LEU A 53 -3.13 -14.29 9.28
N LYS A 54 -3.34 -15.29 8.41
CA LYS A 54 -4.66 -15.69 7.90
C LYS A 54 -5.60 -16.05 9.05
N ALA A 55 -5.14 -16.86 10.00
CA ALA A 55 -5.92 -17.26 11.17
C ALA A 55 -6.28 -16.10 12.12
N ASN A 56 -5.53 -15.00 12.10
CA ASN A 56 -5.76 -13.83 12.97
C ASN A 56 -6.36 -12.63 12.23
N PHE A 57 -6.68 -12.74 10.93
CA PHE A 57 -7.17 -11.64 10.10
C PHE A 57 -8.35 -10.88 10.71
N GLY A 58 -9.34 -11.58 11.26
CA GLY A 58 -10.51 -10.97 11.89
C GLY A 58 -10.18 -10.04 13.07
N LYS A 59 -9.11 -10.33 13.81
CA LYS A 59 -8.65 -9.46 14.91
C LYS A 59 -7.99 -8.19 14.35
N TYR A 60 -7.28 -8.31 13.24
CA TYR A 60 -6.61 -7.19 12.58
C TYR A 60 -7.60 -6.26 11.90
N SER A 61 -8.59 -6.78 11.18
CA SER A 61 -9.68 -5.97 10.61
C SER A 61 -10.52 -5.32 11.71
N GLY A 62 -10.82 -6.06 12.79
CA GLY A 62 -11.49 -5.52 13.98
C GLY A 62 -10.71 -4.38 14.64
N PHE A 63 -9.38 -4.49 14.78
CA PHE A 63 -8.53 -3.39 15.27
C PHE A 63 -8.61 -2.14 14.40
N LEU A 64 -8.70 -2.31 13.08
CA LEU A 64 -8.84 -1.19 12.16
C LEU A 64 -10.26 -0.59 12.15
N GLY A 65 -11.22 -1.22 12.85
CA GLY A 65 -12.62 -0.81 12.84
C GLY A 65 -13.28 -0.97 11.47
N LEU A 66 -12.77 -1.90 10.65
CA LEU A 66 -13.26 -2.13 9.29
C LEU A 66 -13.80 -3.55 9.18
N ASP A 67 -15.04 -3.67 8.69
CA ASP A 67 -15.58 -4.95 8.26
C ASP A 67 -15.04 -5.25 6.86
N LEU A 68 -14.11 -6.21 6.79
CA LEU A 68 -13.35 -6.52 5.58
C LEU A 68 -13.46 -8.01 5.29
N GLU A 69 -13.74 -8.32 4.03
CA GLU A 69 -13.67 -9.69 3.52
C GLU A 69 -12.24 -10.04 3.11
N MET A 70 -11.79 -11.23 3.52
CA MET A 70 -10.53 -11.80 3.05
C MET A 70 -10.75 -12.42 1.67
N VAL A 71 -10.11 -11.86 0.64
CA VAL A 71 -10.24 -12.33 -0.75
C VAL A 71 -9.02 -13.12 -1.20
N GLN A 72 -7.82 -12.73 -0.77
CA GLN A 72 -6.56 -13.39 -1.14
C GLN A 72 -6.20 -14.42 -0.06
N THR A 73 -6.73 -15.64 -0.20
CA THR A 73 -6.56 -16.71 0.80
C THR A 73 -5.31 -17.56 0.60
N GLU A 74 -4.64 -17.43 -0.54
CA GLU A 74 -3.46 -18.22 -0.91
C GLU A 74 -2.17 -17.38 -0.87
N PRO A 75 -1.02 -17.99 -0.55
CA PRO A 75 0.28 -17.31 -0.57
C PRO A 75 0.57 -16.68 -1.92
N ARG A 76 1.03 -15.41 -1.91
CA ARG A 76 1.51 -14.71 -3.11
C ARG A 76 3.00 -14.46 -2.99
N LYS A 77 3.78 -14.83 -4.02
CA LYS A 77 5.26 -14.70 -4.05
C LYS A 77 5.81 -13.31 -3.72
N ARG A 78 5.00 -12.26 -3.90
CA ARG A 78 5.37 -10.88 -3.52
C ARG A 78 5.60 -10.72 -2.01
N TYR A 79 4.94 -11.53 -1.20
CA TYR A 79 5.01 -11.45 0.27
C TYR A 79 5.56 -12.74 0.88
N VAL A 80 5.18 -13.88 0.31
CA VAL A 80 5.51 -15.21 0.84
C VAL A 80 6.58 -15.84 -0.03
N ASP A 81 7.81 -15.84 0.47
CA ASP A 81 8.97 -16.42 -0.20
C ASP A 81 10.00 -16.86 0.85
N GLY A 82 9.86 -18.09 1.35
CA GLY A 82 10.73 -18.62 2.40
C GLY A 82 12.21 -18.70 2.00
N SER A 83 12.52 -18.73 0.69
CA SER A 83 13.91 -18.71 0.22
C SER A 83 14.61 -17.36 0.47
N LYS A 84 13.83 -16.30 0.72
CA LYS A 84 14.31 -14.95 1.05
C LYS A 84 14.18 -14.62 2.54
N VAL A 85 13.89 -15.62 3.35
CA VAL A 85 13.87 -15.52 4.80
C VAL A 85 15.06 -16.30 5.34
N GLN A 86 15.97 -15.58 6.00
CA GLN A 86 17.08 -16.20 6.72
C GLN A 86 16.65 -16.44 8.18
N GLU A 87 17.24 -15.72 9.13
CA GLU A 87 16.94 -15.88 10.55
C GLU A 87 15.61 -15.23 10.97
N HIS A 88 15.23 -14.14 10.29
CA HIS A 88 14.06 -13.34 10.68
C HIS A 88 13.19 -13.02 9.47
N HIS A 89 11.89 -13.32 9.57
CA HIS A 89 10.89 -12.89 8.60
C HIS A 89 10.57 -11.39 8.75
N ALA A 90 9.75 -10.85 7.84
CA ALA A 90 9.29 -9.48 7.86
C ALA A 90 8.63 -9.08 9.20
N ILE A 91 8.57 -7.78 9.47
CA ILE A 91 7.86 -7.24 10.62
C ILE A 91 6.34 -7.44 10.43
N ILE A 92 5.73 -8.25 11.30
CA ILE A 92 4.30 -8.62 11.25
C ILE A 92 3.64 -8.40 12.62
N PRO A 93 2.31 -8.19 12.69
CA PRO A 93 1.59 -8.17 13.95
C PRO A 93 1.53 -9.57 14.55
N THR A 94 1.53 -9.65 15.87
CA THR A 94 1.29 -10.92 16.58
C THR A 94 -0.22 -11.15 16.73
N LYS A 95 -0.61 -12.28 17.34
CA LYS A 95 -1.99 -12.61 17.72
C LYS A 95 -2.52 -11.71 18.84
N GLN A 96 -1.64 -10.96 19.50
CA GLN A 96 -1.98 -10.01 20.55
C GLN A 96 -2.27 -8.65 19.90
N VAL A 97 -3.54 -8.28 19.93
CA VAL A 97 -4.02 -6.97 19.48
C VAL A 97 -4.23 -6.08 20.71
N PRO A 98 -3.73 -4.85 20.72
CA PRO A 98 -3.83 -3.98 21.88
C PRO A 98 -5.28 -3.53 22.09
N ASN A 99 -5.74 -3.61 23.33
CA ASN A 99 -6.99 -2.97 23.75
C ASN A 99 -6.74 -1.48 24.05
N GLU A 100 -7.79 -0.74 24.41
CA GLU A 100 -7.72 0.71 24.70
C GLU A 100 -6.67 1.05 25.77
N SER A 101 -6.59 0.25 26.84
CA SER A 101 -5.60 0.45 27.90
C SER A 101 -4.16 0.27 27.41
N ALA A 102 -3.91 -0.73 26.57
CA ALA A 102 -2.60 -0.95 25.96
C ALA A 102 -2.24 0.19 24.99
N LEU A 103 -3.20 0.68 24.20
CA LEU A 103 -3.01 1.81 23.27
C LEU A 103 -2.71 3.12 24.01
N ALA A 104 -3.32 3.33 25.18
CA ALA A 104 -3.09 4.52 26.01
C ALA A 104 -1.67 4.58 26.57
N LYS A 105 -1.00 3.43 26.75
CA LYS A 105 0.39 3.35 27.23
C LYS A 105 1.44 3.55 26.12
N MET A 106 1.04 3.44 24.86
CA MET A 106 1.94 3.65 23.73
C MET A 106 2.20 5.13 23.52
N ASP A 107 3.39 5.46 23.02
CA ASP A 107 3.60 6.78 22.43
C ASP A 107 2.91 6.89 21.06
N ASP A 108 2.83 8.12 20.53
CA ASP A 108 2.18 8.38 19.25
C ASP A 108 2.85 7.65 18.07
N LEU A 109 4.18 7.57 18.07
CA LEU A 109 4.92 6.92 17.00
C LEU A 109 4.69 5.40 17.02
N GLN A 110 4.65 4.80 18.20
CA GLN A 110 4.32 3.39 18.40
C GLN A 110 2.92 3.07 17.87
N ARG A 111 1.91 3.87 18.21
CA ARG A 111 0.55 3.70 17.67
C ARG A 111 0.52 3.79 16.15
N LYS A 112 1.19 4.80 15.59
CA LYS A 112 1.28 5.01 14.13
C LYS A 112 1.99 3.88 13.41
N ILE A 113 3.08 3.37 13.97
CA ILE A 113 3.83 2.24 13.42
C ILE A 113 3.02 0.95 13.52
N TYR A 114 2.41 0.67 14.66
CA TYR A 114 1.57 -0.52 14.84
C TYR A 114 0.42 -0.53 13.83
N ALA A 115 -0.32 0.58 13.71
CA ALA A 115 -1.40 0.71 12.74
C ALA A 115 -0.91 0.55 11.29
N LEU A 116 0.26 1.10 10.96
CA LEU A 116 0.85 0.95 9.63
C LEU A 116 1.17 -0.53 9.32
N VAL A 117 1.82 -1.24 10.24
CA VAL A 117 2.15 -2.66 10.06
C VAL A 117 0.89 -3.51 9.95
N VAL A 118 -0.14 -3.25 10.75
CA VAL A 118 -1.43 -3.95 10.66
C VAL A 118 -2.12 -3.67 9.32
N LYS A 119 -2.19 -2.40 8.86
CA LYS A 119 -2.76 -2.06 7.54
C LYS A 119 -2.03 -2.75 6.41
N THR A 120 -0.69 -2.73 6.42
CA THR A 120 0.16 -3.44 5.44
C THR A 120 -0.11 -4.95 5.43
N THR A 121 -0.32 -5.54 6.61
CA THR A 121 -0.63 -6.97 6.75
C THR A 121 -2.01 -7.29 6.20
N VAL A 122 -3.03 -6.51 6.58
CA VAL A 122 -4.42 -6.69 6.09
C VAL A 122 -4.48 -6.48 4.57
N ALA A 123 -3.74 -5.52 4.01
CA ALA A 123 -3.66 -5.26 2.57
C ALA A 123 -3.26 -6.50 1.76
N MET A 124 -2.43 -7.39 2.31
CA MET A 124 -2.02 -8.64 1.67
C MET A 124 -3.21 -9.58 1.40
N PHE A 125 -4.27 -9.50 2.19
CA PHE A 125 -5.47 -10.34 2.10
C PHE A 125 -6.60 -9.70 1.30
N LEU A 126 -6.50 -8.41 1.00
CA LEU A 126 -7.51 -7.66 0.24
C LEU A 126 -7.32 -7.82 -1.28
N PRO A 127 -8.35 -7.50 -2.08
CA PRO A 127 -8.21 -7.43 -3.53
C PRO A 127 -7.14 -6.43 -3.98
N ASP A 128 -6.63 -6.63 -5.18
CA ASP A 128 -5.73 -5.68 -5.82
C ASP A 128 -6.46 -4.39 -6.20
N TYR A 129 -5.73 -3.28 -6.24
CA TYR A 129 -6.23 -2.04 -6.82
C TYR A 129 -6.25 -2.18 -8.35
N LEU A 130 -7.42 -2.00 -8.95
CA LEU A 130 -7.60 -2.05 -10.41
C LEU A 130 -7.92 -0.66 -10.93
N TYR A 131 -7.23 -0.25 -11.99
CA TYR A 131 -7.51 1.01 -12.68
C TYR A 131 -7.41 0.83 -14.19
N GLU A 132 -8.19 1.61 -14.92
CA GLU A 132 -8.08 1.69 -16.38
C GLU A 132 -7.13 2.81 -16.75
N GLU A 133 -6.10 2.50 -17.52
CA GLU A 133 -5.15 3.46 -18.06
C GLU A 133 -5.52 3.79 -19.50
N THR A 134 -5.71 5.08 -19.78
CA THR A 134 -5.95 5.61 -21.13
C THR A 134 -4.69 6.37 -21.56
N LYS A 135 -4.06 5.95 -22.66
CA LYS A 135 -2.96 6.70 -23.28
C LYS A 135 -3.46 7.36 -24.54
N ILE A 136 -3.27 8.68 -24.62
CA ILE A 136 -3.56 9.48 -25.81
C ILE A 136 -2.24 10.00 -26.34
N GLN A 137 -1.91 9.65 -27.58
CA GLN A 137 -0.79 10.24 -28.30
C GLN A 137 -1.32 11.33 -29.24
N THR A 138 -0.79 12.54 -29.08
CA THR A 138 -1.16 13.70 -29.88
C THR A 138 0.06 14.18 -30.65
N LYS A 139 -0.01 14.14 -31.99
CA LYS A 139 1.01 14.72 -32.86
C LYS A 139 0.66 16.18 -33.18
N VAL A 140 1.57 17.11 -32.89
CA VAL A 140 1.46 18.53 -33.24
C VAL A 140 2.72 18.93 -34.02
N ALA A 141 2.56 19.24 -35.31
CA ALA A 141 3.69 19.31 -36.25
C ALA A 141 4.53 18.01 -36.17
N ASP A 142 5.83 18.08 -35.92
CA ASP A 142 6.72 16.93 -35.79
C ASP A 142 6.94 16.47 -34.34
N LEU A 143 6.27 17.11 -33.38
CA LEU A 143 6.34 16.75 -31.96
C LEU A 143 5.24 15.76 -31.59
N LEU A 144 5.58 14.78 -30.76
CA LEU A 144 4.67 13.77 -30.24
C LEU A 144 4.49 13.97 -28.73
N PHE A 145 3.26 14.28 -28.33
CA PHE A 145 2.87 14.43 -26.93
C PHE A 145 2.13 13.18 -26.47
N GLN A 146 2.34 12.78 -25.21
CA GLN A 146 1.62 11.68 -24.60
C GLN A 146 0.89 12.18 -23.34
N SER A 147 -0.41 11.92 -23.28
CA SER A 147 -1.24 12.13 -22.10
C SER A 147 -1.67 10.76 -21.55
N ILE A 148 -1.58 10.59 -20.23
CA ILE A 148 -1.98 9.36 -19.54
C ILE A 148 -3.09 9.70 -18.57
N GLY A 149 -4.25 9.06 -18.72
CA GLY A 149 -5.36 9.15 -17.79
C GLY A 149 -5.51 7.86 -17.01
N LYS A 150 -5.87 7.93 -15.73
CA LYS A 150 -6.14 6.76 -14.88
C LYS A 150 -7.53 6.87 -14.28
N THR A 151 -8.33 5.82 -14.42
CA THR A 151 -9.68 5.75 -13.83
C THR A 151 -9.75 4.55 -12.89
N PRO A 152 -9.91 4.75 -11.57
CA PRO A 152 -10.11 3.66 -10.61
C PRO A 152 -11.31 2.79 -11.00
N LYS A 153 -11.15 1.47 -10.94
CA LYS A 153 -12.22 0.48 -11.17
C LYS A 153 -12.53 -0.32 -9.91
N GLN A 154 -11.51 -0.61 -9.12
CA GLN A 154 -11.63 -1.29 -7.84
C GLN A 154 -10.56 -0.75 -6.91
N GLU A 155 -10.95 -0.29 -5.73
CA GLU A 155 -10.03 0.29 -4.73
C GLU A 155 -9.12 -0.77 -4.11
N GLY A 156 -9.67 -1.96 -3.83
CA GLY A 156 -8.93 -3.06 -3.21
C GLY A 156 -8.27 -2.61 -1.91
N TRP A 157 -6.99 -2.97 -1.74
CA TRP A 157 -6.19 -2.59 -0.58
C TRP A 157 -6.07 -1.07 -0.34
N LYS A 158 -6.27 -0.20 -1.35
CA LYS A 158 -6.11 1.25 -1.19
C LYS A 158 -7.04 1.85 -0.14
N ILE A 159 -8.17 1.21 0.16
CA ILE A 159 -9.13 1.67 1.18
C ILE A 159 -8.47 1.88 2.56
N LEU A 160 -7.43 1.10 2.88
CA LEU A 160 -6.73 1.18 4.17
C LEU A 160 -5.90 2.46 4.35
N PHE A 161 -5.54 3.12 3.24
CA PHE A 161 -4.61 4.25 3.22
C PHE A 161 -5.27 5.58 2.85
N LYS A 162 -6.55 5.59 2.47
CA LYS A 162 -7.28 6.81 2.03
C LYS A 162 -7.27 7.96 3.04
N GLN A 163 -7.25 7.67 4.35
CA GLN A 163 -7.24 8.73 5.37
C GLN A 163 -5.87 9.43 5.54
N GLN A 164 -4.77 8.83 5.07
CA GLN A 164 -3.45 9.47 5.15
C GLN A 164 -3.19 10.48 4.03
N ASN A 165 -4.01 10.45 2.97
CA ASN A 165 -3.79 11.23 1.74
C ASN A 165 -4.68 12.49 1.62
N LYS A 166 -5.26 13.01 2.72
CA LYS A 166 -5.99 14.30 2.63
C LYS A 166 -5.07 15.49 2.26
N GLU A 167 -3.75 15.34 2.39
CA GLU A 167 -2.75 16.34 1.98
C GLU A 167 -2.03 16.01 0.66
N GLU A 168 -2.05 14.75 0.21
CA GLU A 168 -1.56 14.35 -1.11
C GLU A 168 -2.76 13.99 -1.98
N LYS A 169 -3.28 14.97 -2.75
CA LYS A 169 -4.10 14.68 -3.93
C LYS A 169 -3.25 13.78 -4.83
N GLU A 170 -3.46 12.47 -4.80
CA GLU A 170 -3.04 11.61 -5.91
C GLU A 170 -3.66 12.26 -7.16
N ASP A 171 -2.81 12.78 -8.05
CA ASP A 171 -3.18 13.42 -9.29
C ASP A 171 -3.72 12.34 -10.25
N VAL A 172 -4.89 11.79 -9.90
CA VAL A 172 -5.64 10.86 -10.73
C VAL A 172 -6.29 11.70 -11.81
N GLN A 173 -5.50 12.08 -12.79
CA GLN A 173 -5.98 12.80 -13.94
C GLN A 173 -6.85 11.84 -14.76
N THR A 174 -8.17 11.99 -14.68
CA THR A 174 -9.10 11.30 -15.55
C THR A 174 -9.19 12.06 -16.86
N LEU A 175 -8.86 11.40 -17.98
CA LEU A 175 -9.00 12.01 -19.30
C LEU A 175 -10.41 11.73 -19.84
N PRO A 176 -11.20 12.76 -20.21
CA PRO A 176 -12.49 12.54 -20.86
C PRO A 176 -12.29 11.95 -22.26
N LEU A 177 -13.09 10.94 -22.61
CA LEU A 177 -13.04 10.28 -23.92
C LEU A 177 -13.96 10.93 -24.96
N GLU A 178 -14.97 11.69 -24.53
CA GLU A 178 -15.95 12.31 -25.42
C GLU A 178 -15.80 13.82 -25.41
N ASN A 179 -15.67 14.39 -26.61
CA ASN A 179 -15.62 15.82 -26.92
C ASN A 179 -14.34 16.57 -26.51
N MET A 180 -13.18 16.20 -27.07
CA MET A 180 -12.18 17.25 -27.30
C MET A 180 -12.77 18.25 -28.31
N PRO A 181 -12.95 19.54 -27.97
CA PRO A 181 -13.37 20.52 -28.95
C PRO A 181 -12.35 20.50 -30.09
N ARG A 182 -12.82 20.47 -31.33
CA ARG A 182 -12.01 20.85 -32.49
C ARG A 182 -11.63 22.31 -32.27
N LEU A 183 -10.53 22.57 -31.56
CA LEU A 183 -9.88 23.87 -31.55
C LEU A 183 -9.39 24.10 -32.98
N THR A 184 -10.23 24.75 -33.78
CA THR A 184 -9.92 25.26 -35.11
C THR A 184 -8.95 26.43 -34.94
N LEU A 185 -7.70 26.11 -34.64
CA LEU A 185 -6.56 26.93 -35.02
C LEU A 185 -5.98 26.29 -36.28
N ARG A 186 -5.89 27.07 -37.36
CA ARG A 186 -5.39 26.65 -38.68
C ARG A 186 -3.98 26.07 -38.57
N VAL A 187 -3.85 24.74 -38.40
CA VAL A 187 -2.61 23.96 -38.58
C VAL A 187 -3.00 22.50 -38.92
N PRO A 188 -2.15 21.71 -39.61
CA PRO A 188 -2.56 20.57 -40.41
C PRO A 188 -3.04 19.37 -39.57
N LYS A 189 -3.83 18.51 -40.22
CA LYS A 189 -4.54 17.33 -39.70
C LYS A 189 -3.89 16.68 -38.46
N LYS A 190 -4.47 16.88 -37.28
CA LYS A 190 -4.13 16.13 -36.06
C LYS A 190 -4.64 14.68 -36.18
N LYS A 191 -3.74 13.70 -36.13
CA LYS A 191 -4.10 12.28 -35.92
C LYS A 191 -4.04 11.98 -34.43
N HIS A 192 -5.10 11.38 -33.90
CA HIS A 192 -5.16 10.91 -32.51
C HIS A 192 -5.24 9.39 -32.52
N ASN A 193 -4.41 8.74 -31.72
CA ASN A 193 -4.52 7.31 -31.44
C ASN A 193 -4.70 7.13 -29.93
N HIS A 194 -5.62 6.25 -29.54
CA HIS A 194 -5.92 5.99 -28.14
C HIS A 194 -5.92 4.49 -27.85
N ARG A 195 -5.38 4.11 -26.69
CA ARG A 195 -5.39 2.74 -26.18
C ARG A 195 -5.83 2.73 -24.73
N LYS A 196 -6.76 1.83 -24.41
CA LYS A 196 -7.17 1.53 -23.04
C LYS A 196 -6.56 0.20 -22.60
N LEU A 197 -6.06 0.16 -21.37
CA LEU A 197 -5.55 -1.07 -20.76
C LEU A 197 -5.96 -1.13 -19.29
N LEU A 198 -6.49 -2.27 -18.86
CA LEU A 198 -6.76 -2.52 -17.45
C LEU A 198 -5.44 -2.84 -16.74
N GLN A 199 -5.14 -2.08 -15.70
CA GLN A 199 -3.94 -2.22 -14.88
C GLN A 199 -4.30 -2.74 -13.49
N ARG A 200 -3.42 -3.56 -12.93
CA ARG A 200 -3.56 -4.18 -11.61
C ARG A 200 -2.36 -3.83 -10.75
N VAL A 201 -2.61 -3.37 -9.53
CA VAL A 201 -1.58 -2.99 -8.56
C VAL A 201 -1.74 -3.81 -7.29
N HIS A 202 -0.71 -4.60 -7.00
CA HIS A 202 -0.54 -5.26 -5.71
C HIS A 202 0.03 -4.26 -4.70
N TYR A 203 -0.33 -4.40 -3.43
CA TYR A 203 0.26 -3.61 -2.36
C TYR A 203 1.77 -3.86 -2.23
#